data_AF-A0A251YRH9-F1
#
_entry.id   AF-A0A251YRH9-F1
#
_cell.length_a   1.000
_cell.length_b   1.000
_cell.length_c   1.000
_cell.angle_alpha   90.00
_cell.angle_beta   90.00
_cell.angle_gamma   90.00
#
_symmetry.space_group_name_H-M   'P 1'
#
loop_
_entity.id
_entity.type
_entity.pdbx_description
1 polymer ?
#
loop_
_entity_poly.entity_id
_entity_poly.type
_entity_poly.pdbx_seq_one_letter_code
_entity_poly.pdbx_strand_id
1 'polypeptide(L)' 'MEQRNPSPSALEKRIQAGEADPISDAERASAARIRIMVDKKRGRKTEDWIKKLAQSA' A
#
# COMPACT_ATOMS: atom_id res chain seq x y z
N MET A 1 -15.64 32.51 2.81
CA MET A 1 -15.63 31.16 2.21
C MET A 1 -15.49 30.17 3.35
N GLU A 2 -16.58 29.53 3.77
CA GLU A 2 -16.52 28.48 4.79
C GLU A 2 -15.81 27.27 4.20
N GLN A 3 -14.62 26.96 4.72
CA GLN A 3 -13.97 25.68 4.47
C GLN A 3 -14.80 24.60 5.16
N ARG A 4 -15.74 23.99 4.42
CA ARG A 4 -16.32 22.70 4.82
C ARG A 4 -15.21 21.67 4.74
N ASN A 5 -14.45 21.51 5.81
CA ASN A 5 -13.65 20.32 6.02
C ASN A 5 -14.64 19.18 6.25
N PRO A 6 -14.77 18.20 5.32
CA PRO A 6 -15.65 17.08 5.54
C PRO A 6 -15.15 16.31 6.77
N SER A 7 -16.07 15.98 7.67
CA SER A 7 -15.77 15.10 8.80
C SER A 7 -15.20 13.78 8.28
N PRO A 8 -14.14 13.24 8.92
CA PRO A 8 -13.52 12.01 8.45
C PRO A 8 -14.53 10.86 8.46
N SER A 9 -14.49 10.07 7.39
CA SER A 9 -15.25 8.84 7.22
C SER A 9 -14.96 7.83 8.34
N ALA A 10 -15.84 6.85 8.51
CA ALA A 10 -15.65 5.80 9.51
C ALA A 10 -14.36 4.99 9.28
N LEU A 11 -13.97 4.80 8.01
CA LEU A 11 -12.71 4.13 7.65
C LEU A 11 -11.50 4.97 8.08
N GLU A 12 -11.49 6.27 7.77
CA GLU A 12 -10.40 7.18 8.14
C GLU A 12 -10.21 7.27 9.66
N LYS A 13 -11.31 7.26 10.43
CA LYS A 13 -11.24 7.22 11.90
C LYS A 13 -10.58 5.93 12.40
N ARG A 14 -10.91 4.78 11.82
CA ARG A 14 -10.31 3.49 12.18
C ARG A 14 -8.83 3.43 11.80
N ILE A 15 -8.47 3.97 10.64
CA ILE A 15 -7.06 4.12 10.23
C ILE A 15 -6.31 5.01 11.24
N GLN A 16 -6.87 6.16 11.62
CA GLN A 16 -6.27 7.07 12.58
C GLN A 16 -6.15 6.46 13.98
N ALA A 17 -7.09 5.58 14.37
CA ALA A 17 -7.05 4.82 15.61
C ALA A 17 -6.10 3.60 15.56
N GLY A 18 -5.52 3.28 14.40
CA GLY A 18 -4.68 2.08 14.21
C GLY A 18 -5.47 0.76 14.15
N GLU A 19 -6.80 0.84 14.02
CA GLU A 19 -7.72 -0.30 13.97
C GLU A 19 -7.98 -0.83 12.56
N ALA A 20 -7.47 -0.13 11.55
CA ALA A 20 -7.54 -0.53 10.15
C ALA A 20 -6.23 -0.19 9.46
N ASP A 21 -5.78 -1.08 8.58
CA ASP A 21 -4.62 -0.82 7.73
C ASP A 21 -5.00 0.23 6.67
N PRO A 22 -4.22 1.33 6.54
CA PRO A 22 -4.45 2.31 5.48
C PRO A 22 -4.19 1.77 4.07
N ILE A 23 -3.48 0.65 3.94
CA ILE A 23 -3.12 0.05 2.65
C ILE A 23 -3.72 -1.35 2.57
N SER A 24 -4.55 -1.56 1.56
CA SER A 24 -5.11 -2.88 1.26
C SER A 24 -4.03 -3.86 0.78
N ASP A 25 -4.29 -5.16 0.94
CA ASP A 25 -3.39 -6.20 0.45
C ASP A 25 -3.16 -6.10 -1.08
N ALA A 26 -4.19 -5.70 -1.83
CA ALA A 26 -4.08 -5.47 -3.27
C ALA A 26 -3.14 -4.31 -3.61
N GLU A 27 -3.22 -3.19 -2.89
CA GLU A 27 -2.29 -2.06 -3.06
C GLU A 27 -0.86 -2.45 -2.71
N ARG A 28 -0.70 -3.23 -1.62
CA ARG A 28 0.60 -3.74 -1.20
C ARG A 28 1.20 -4.70 -2.23
N ALA A 29 0.40 -5.60 -2.80
CA ALA A 29 0.82 -6.49 -3.88
C ALA A 29 1.19 -5.72 -5.15
N SER A 30 0.42 -4.69 -5.51
CA SER A 30 0.71 -3.80 -6.63
C SER A 30 2.05 -3.09 -6.46
N ALA A 31 2.30 -2.51 -5.29
CA ALA A 31 3.59 -1.89 -4.96
C ALA A 31 4.76 -2.88 -5.05
N ALA A 32 4.56 -4.13 -4.59
CA ALA A 32 5.57 -5.18 -4.70
C ALA A 32 5.89 -5.54 -6.16
N ARG A 33 4.87 -5.63 -7.03
CA ARG A 33 5.06 -5.87 -8.48
C ARG A 33 5.87 -4.75 -9.14
N ILE A 34 5.57 -3.49 -8.81
CA ILE A 34 6.35 -2.33 -9.29
C ILE A 34 7.80 -2.44 -8.82
N ARG A 35 8.03 -2.81 -7.55
CA ARG A 35 9.38 -2.96 -7.02
C ARG A 35 10.19 -4.01 -7.77
N ILE A 36 9.59 -5.17 -8.06
CA ILE A 36 10.22 -6.24 -8.87
C ILE A 36 10.64 -5.70 -10.24
N MET A 37 9.77 -4.94 -10.92
CA MET A 37 10.09 -4.34 -12.22
C MET A 37 11.27 -3.36 -12.12
N VAL A 38 11.31 -2.51 -11.09
CA VAL A 38 12.36 -1.52 -10.88
C VAL A 38 13.70 -2.18 -10.55
N ASP A 39 13.71 -3.19 -9.68
CA ASP A 39 14.93 -3.92 -9.33
C ASP A 39 15.51 -4.62 -10.56
N LYS A 40 14.66 -5.28 -11.36
CA LYS A 40 15.05 -5.88 -12.64
C LYS A 40 15.69 -4.85 -13.58
N LYS A 41 15.06 -3.68 -13.74
CA LYS A 41 15.60 -2.59 -14.58
C LYS A 41 16.95 -2.08 -14.09
N ARG A 42 17.20 -2.15 -12.78
CA ARG A 42 18.46 -1.72 -12.14
C ARG A 42 19.50 -2.83 -11.99
N GLY A 43 19.23 -4.04 -12.51
CA GLY A 43 20.14 -5.18 -12.35
C GLY A 43 20.27 -5.68 -10.90
N ARG A 44 19.33 -5.34 -10.02
CA ARG A 44 19.31 -5.77 -8.62
C ARG A 44 18.42 -7.00 -8.47
N LYS A 45 18.82 -7.89 -7.56
CA LYS A 45 17.96 -9.00 -7.14
C LYS A 45 16.87 -8.47 -6.21
N THR A 46 15.64 -8.85 -6.47
CA THR A 46 14.53 -8.61 -5.53
C THR A 46 14.51 -9.70 -4.46
N GLU A 47 14.35 -9.27 -3.21
CA GLU A 47 14.20 -10.15 -2.05
C GLU A 47 12.98 -11.06 -2.15
N ASP A 48 13.07 -12.27 -1.60
CA ASP A 48 12.02 -13.27 -1.74
C ASP A 48 10.73 -12.91 -0.99
N TRP A 49 10.82 -12.17 0.11
CA TRP A 49 9.63 -11.69 0.81
C TRP A 49 8.82 -10.70 -0.03
N ILE A 50 9.48 -9.89 -0.88
CA ILE A 50 8.81 -8.97 -1.82
C ILE A 50 8.13 -9.76 -2.94
N LYS A 51 8.76 -10.84 -3.42
CA LYS A 51 8.15 -11.71 -4.43
C LYS A 51 6.89 -12.39 -3.90
N LYS A 52 6.93 -12.87 -2.64
CA LYS A 52 5.74 -13.42 -1.96
C LYS A 52 4.65 -12.36 -1.82
N LEU A 53 5.01 -11.13 -1.46
CA LEU A 53 4.08 -10.00 -1.36
C LEU A 53 3.42 -9.64 -2.70
N ALA A 54 4.14 -9.77 -3.82
CA ALA A 54 3.58 -9.53 -5.15
C ALA A 54 2.51 -10.57 -5.56
N GLN A 55 2.51 -11.74 -4.91
CA GLN A 55 1.57 -12.83 -5.15
C GLN A 55 0.38 -12.83 -4.19
N SER A 56 0.39 -11.99 -3.14
CA SER A 56 -0.70 -11.89 -2.18
C SER A 56 -1.81 -10.96 -2.71
N ALA A 57 -2.54 -11.39 -3.75
CA ALA A 57 -3.84 -10.89 -4.23
C ALA A 57 -4.10 -11.38 -5.65
#